data_AF-U1Q5M4-F1
#
_entry.id   AF-U1Q5M4-F1
#
_cell.length_a   1.000
_cell.length_b   1.000
_cell.length_c   1.000
_cell.angle_alpha   90.00
_cell.angle_beta   90.00
_cell.angle_gamma   90.00
#
_symmetry.space_group_name_H-M   'P 1'
#
loop_
_entity.id
_entity.type
_entity.pdbx_description
1 polymer ?
#
loop_
_entity_poly.entity_id
_entity_poly.type
_entity_poly.pdbx_seq_one_letter_code
_entity_poly.pdbx_strand_id
1 'polypeptide(L)'
;MSRGTEHTCGWASRRLKEYQYAETGSTREILIRDTLCISREFQQANLSDTQFNIHAHKSNMSPLEHFLVALIPVAIYLLLRRRRLPSKSMLVVICFGSLFPDIVDKPIAYADLIPWGRVFMHSLPFAIPVVSLVLIYAVRTNRLHLGAGFSAGYLLHLPGDWHQRLLRGEIPPDLLWPIVSVPA
;
A
#
# COMPACT_ATOMS: atom_id res chain seq x y z
N MET A 1 30.02 -54.23 -2.61
CA MET A 1 28.71 -54.26 -3.30
C MET A 1 27.67 -53.78 -2.29
N SER A 2 26.99 -52.60 -2.34
CA SER A 2 26.33 -51.82 -3.42
C SER A 2 25.26 -52.66 -4.14
N ARG A 3 23.96 -52.32 -4.30
CA ARG A 3 23.12 -51.08 -4.30
C ARG A 3 21.70 -51.49 -3.82
N GLY A 4 20.78 -50.66 -3.32
CA GLY A 4 20.32 -49.33 -3.72
C GLY A 4 19.00 -49.46 -4.52
N THR A 5 17.87 -49.00 -3.98
CA THR A 5 16.57 -48.97 -4.69
C THR A 5 16.15 -47.52 -4.91
N GLU A 6 16.20 -47.11 -6.17
CA GLU A 6 15.88 -45.77 -6.66
C GLU A 6 14.38 -45.63 -6.99
N HIS A 7 13.82 -44.49 -6.63
CA HIS A 7 12.51 -44.01 -7.07
C HIS A 7 12.57 -43.62 -8.54
N THR A 8 11.72 -44.20 -9.40
CA THR A 8 11.48 -43.65 -10.75
C THR A 8 9.98 -43.59 -11.07
N CYS A 9 9.58 -42.39 -11.48
CA CYS A 9 8.22 -41.90 -11.60
C CYS A 9 7.67 -42.20 -13.01
N GLY A 10 6.51 -42.86 -13.09
CA GLY A 10 5.83 -43.28 -14.33
C GLY A 10 5.18 -42.17 -15.17
N TRP A 11 5.78 -40.97 -15.21
CA TRP A 11 5.29 -39.83 -16.00
C TRP A 11 5.96 -39.67 -17.36
N ALA A 12 7.15 -40.25 -17.58
CA ALA A 12 7.93 -40.04 -18.80
C ALA A 12 7.43 -40.87 -20.01
N SER A 13 6.73 -41.98 -19.80
CA SER A 13 6.33 -42.89 -20.88
C SER A 13 5.15 -42.38 -21.72
N ARG A 14 4.34 -41.43 -21.19
CA ARG A 14 3.16 -40.93 -21.90
C ARG A 14 3.49 -39.86 -22.95
N ARG A 15 4.64 -39.20 -22.85
CA ARG A 15 5.02 -38.03 -23.68
C ARG A 15 5.68 -38.39 -25.02
N LEU A 16 6.10 -39.64 -25.24
CA LEU A 16 6.76 -40.04 -26.51
C LEU A 16 5.79 -40.52 -27.60
N LYS A 17 4.52 -40.81 -27.28
CA LYS A 17 3.52 -41.20 -28.31
C LYS A 17 2.87 -40.01 -29.02
N GLU A 18 2.87 -38.82 -28.42
CA GLU A 18 2.29 -37.62 -29.05
C GLU A 18 3.23 -36.94 -30.05
N TYR A 19 4.54 -37.18 -29.96
CA TYR A 19 5.52 -36.57 -30.88
C TYR A 19 5.48 -37.15 -32.30
N GLN A 20 4.92 -38.35 -32.48
CA GLN A 20 4.94 -39.06 -33.76
C GLN A 20 3.71 -38.81 -34.63
N TYR A 21 2.77 -37.97 -34.19
CA TYR A 21 1.54 -37.62 -34.94
C TYR A 21 1.45 -36.15 -35.36
N ALA A 22 2.51 -35.36 -35.14
CA ALA A 22 2.53 -33.91 -35.36
C ALA A 22 3.21 -33.47 -36.68
N GLU A 23 3.36 -34.35 -37.69
CA GLU A 23 3.93 -33.98 -39.00
C GLU A 23 2.90 -33.55 -40.05
N THR A 24 1.61 -33.41 -39.71
CA THR A 24 0.55 -33.07 -40.69
C THR A 24 -0.35 -31.89 -40.29
N GLY A 25 0.08 -31.06 -39.34
CA GLY A 25 -0.68 -29.90 -38.86
C GLY A 25 -0.10 -28.57 -39.33
N SER A 26 -0.90 -27.77 -40.03
CA SER A 26 -0.60 -26.40 -40.46
C SER A 26 -0.05 -25.56 -39.30
N THR A 27 1.14 -24.96 -39.49
CA THR A 27 1.92 -24.19 -38.50
C THR A 27 1.14 -23.07 -37.80
N ARG A 28 0.00 -22.62 -38.36
CA ARG A 28 -0.87 -21.62 -37.72
C ARG A 28 -1.68 -22.17 -36.54
N GLU A 29 -2.10 -23.44 -36.56
CA GLU A 29 -2.92 -24.00 -35.47
C GLU A 29 -2.07 -24.37 -34.24
N ILE A 30 -0.84 -24.85 -34.46
CA ILE A 30 0.11 -25.16 -33.37
C ILE A 30 0.44 -23.89 -32.58
N LEU A 31 0.68 -22.76 -33.28
CA LEU A 31 1.00 -21.49 -32.64
C LEU A 31 -0.16 -20.95 -31.78
N ILE A 32 -1.42 -21.10 -32.22
CA ILE A 32 -2.59 -20.65 -31.45
C ILE A 32 -2.80 -21.54 -30.22
N ARG A 33 -2.61 -22.85 -30.36
CA ARG A 33 -2.79 -23.79 -29.25
C ARG A 33 -1.72 -23.63 -28.17
N ASP A 34 -0.47 -23.39 -28.57
CA ASP A 34 0.64 -23.11 -27.65
C ASP A 34 0.44 -21.77 -26.94
N THR A 35 -0.03 -20.73 -27.65
CA THR A 35 -0.33 -19.42 -27.03
C THR A 35 -1.46 -19.53 -25.99
N LEU A 36 -2.48 -20.35 -26.26
CA LEU A 36 -3.58 -20.58 -25.32
C LEU A 36 -3.21 -21.52 -24.16
N CYS A 37 -2.22 -22.39 -24.33
CA CYS A 37 -1.70 -23.25 -23.25
C CYS A 37 -0.81 -22.43 -22.31
N ILE A 38 0.10 -21.64 -22.87
CA ILE A 38 0.97 -20.71 -22.12
C ILE A 38 0.12 -19.68 -21.36
N SER A 39 -0.96 -19.15 -21.96
CA SER A 39 -1.82 -18.21 -21.26
C SER A 39 -2.58 -18.86 -20.10
N ARG A 40 -3.01 -20.12 -20.24
CA ARG A 40 -3.67 -20.86 -19.14
C ARG A 40 -2.71 -21.24 -18.02
N GLU A 41 -1.49 -21.67 -18.33
CA GLU A 41 -0.46 -21.94 -17.32
C GLU A 41 -0.01 -20.66 -16.61
N PHE A 42 0.15 -19.55 -17.34
CA PHE A 42 0.43 -18.24 -16.74
C PHE A 42 -0.73 -17.78 -15.85
N GLN A 43 -1.98 -18.04 -16.25
CA GLN A 43 -3.15 -17.69 -15.46
C GLN A 43 -3.36 -18.62 -14.25
N GLN A 44 -2.98 -19.90 -14.32
CA GLN A 44 -3.02 -20.84 -13.19
C GLN A 44 -1.85 -20.66 -12.21
N ALA A 45 -0.66 -20.28 -12.68
CA ALA A 45 0.44 -19.86 -11.82
C ALA A 45 0.07 -18.58 -11.06
N ASN A 46 -0.57 -17.62 -11.73
CA ASN A 46 -1.05 -16.40 -11.09
C ASN A 46 -2.22 -16.64 -10.11
N LEU A 47 -2.99 -17.73 -10.29
CA LEU A 47 -4.10 -18.11 -9.40
C LEU A 47 -3.66 -18.95 -8.18
N SER A 48 -2.49 -19.60 -8.24
CA SER A 48 -1.94 -20.36 -7.11
C SER A 48 -1.08 -19.49 -6.19
N ASP A 49 -0.38 -18.49 -6.72
CA ASP A 49 0.36 -17.50 -5.91
C ASP A 49 -0.54 -16.41 -5.30
N THR A 50 -1.78 -16.24 -5.81
CA THR A 50 -2.75 -15.29 -5.23
C THR A 50 -3.42 -15.79 -3.94
N GLN A 51 -3.12 -17.00 -3.47
CA GLN A 51 -3.50 -17.46 -2.13
C GLN A 51 -2.48 -17.07 -1.05
N PHE A 52 -1.25 -16.64 -1.40
CA PHE A 52 -0.20 -16.44 -0.40
C PHE A 52 -0.08 -15.02 0.18
N ASN A 53 -0.78 -13.99 -0.34
CA ASN A 53 -0.74 -12.66 0.30
C ASN A 53 -1.91 -11.70 -0.05
N ILE A 54 -3.13 -12.21 -0.26
CA ILE A 54 -4.35 -11.37 -0.29
C ILE A 54 -4.99 -11.28 1.12
N HIS A 55 -4.13 -11.19 2.13
CA HIS A 55 -4.43 -10.47 3.39
C HIS A 55 -3.55 -9.22 3.50
N ALA A 56 -3.13 -8.65 2.36
CA ALA A 56 -2.94 -7.22 2.28
C ALA A 56 -4.29 -6.56 2.59
N HIS A 57 -4.50 -6.23 3.87
CA HIS A 57 -5.56 -5.37 4.36
C HIS A 57 -5.77 -4.27 3.33
N LYS A 58 -6.89 -4.32 2.59
CA LYS A 58 -7.25 -3.31 1.59
C LYS A 58 -7.18 -1.96 2.30
N SER A 59 -6.09 -1.22 2.14
CA SER A 59 -6.00 0.14 2.64
C SER A 59 -7.09 0.87 1.90
N ASN A 60 -8.14 1.28 2.62
CA ASN A 60 -9.36 1.82 2.03
C ASN A 60 -9.10 3.10 1.21
N MET A 61 -7.92 3.71 1.34
CA MET A 61 -7.49 4.85 0.56
C MET A 61 -6.12 4.65 -0.09
N SER A 62 -6.02 5.01 -1.37
CA SER A 62 -4.76 5.05 -2.11
C SER A 62 -3.87 6.23 -1.69
N PRO A 63 -2.55 6.24 -1.98
CA PRO A 63 -1.68 7.40 -1.73
C PRO A 63 -2.22 8.70 -2.35
N LEU A 64 -2.83 8.59 -3.54
CA LEU A 64 -3.45 9.72 -4.22
C LEU A 64 -4.66 10.25 -3.46
N GLU A 65 -5.49 9.36 -2.91
CA GLU A 65 -6.66 9.75 -2.13
C GLU A 65 -6.27 10.47 -0.84
N HIS A 66 -5.24 9.99 -0.13
CA HIS A 66 -4.70 10.71 1.04
C HIS A 66 -4.23 12.12 0.67
N PHE A 67 -3.52 12.25 -0.45
CA PHE A 67 -3.10 13.55 -0.94
C PHE A 67 -4.29 14.45 -1.28
N LEU A 68 -5.33 13.95 -1.94
CA LEU A 68 -6.51 14.73 -2.31
C LEU A 68 -7.33 15.14 -1.07
N VAL A 69 -7.53 14.23 -0.12
CA VAL A 69 -8.21 14.51 1.16
C VAL A 69 -7.49 15.59 1.95
N ALA A 70 -6.17 15.65 1.88
CA ALA A 70 -5.39 16.73 2.47
C ALA A 70 -5.45 18.03 1.64
N LEU A 71 -5.25 17.93 0.32
CA LEU A 71 -5.10 19.08 -0.56
C LEU A 71 -6.39 19.89 -0.70
N ILE A 72 -7.53 19.24 -0.88
CA ILE A 72 -8.81 19.92 -1.17
C ILE A 72 -9.20 20.87 -0.05
N PRO A 73 -9.26 20.46 1.24
CA PRO A 73 -9.58 21.38 2.34
C PRO A 73 -8.58 22.53 2.46
N VAL A 74 -7.29 22.26 2.28
CA VAL A 74 -6.25 23.30 2.34
C VAL A 74 -6.39 24.30 1.19
N ALA A 75 -6.65 23.82 -0.03
CA ALA A 75 -6.87 24.67 -1.19
C ALA A 75 -8.12 25.54 -1.04
N ILE A 76 -9.24 24.95 -0.57
CA ILE A 76 -10.48 25.69 -0.27
C ILE A 76 -10.21 26.77 0.79
N TYR A 77 -9.53 26.43 1.88
CA TYR A 77 -9.18 27.39 2.93
C TYR A 77 -8.34 28.56 2.39
N LEU A 78 -7.32 28.27 1.57
CA LEU A 78 -6.47 29.30 0.97
C LEU A 78 -7.24 30.18 -0.03
N LEU A 79 -8.12 29.58 -0.83
CA LEU A 79 -8.98 30.33 -1.75
C LEU A 79 -9.93 31.25 -1.00
N LEU A 80 -10.62 30.76 0.02
CA LEU A 80 -11.59 31.54 0.79
C LEU A 80 -10.92 32.64 1.62
N ARG A 81 -9.80 32.32 2.29
CA ARG A 81 -9.16 33.23 3.26
C ARG A 81 -8.09 34.13 2.66
N ARG A 82 -7.35 33.64 1.65
CA ARG A 82 -6.19 34.32 1.08
C ARG A 82 -6.36 34.66 -0.40
N ARG A 83 -7.44 34.20 -1.05
CA ARG A 83 -7.74 34.43 -2.48
C ARG A 83 -6.57 34.03 -3.39
N ARG A 84 -5.84 32.97 -3.01
CA ARG A 84 -4.66 32.46 -3.71
C ARG A 84 -4.69 30.94 -3.73
N LEU A 85 -4.13 30.35 -4.78
CA LEU A 85 -3.90 28.91 -4.87
C LEU A 85 -2.66 28.49 -4.07
N PRO A 86 -2.57 27.22 -3.66
CA PRO A 86 -1.37 26.67 -3.04
C PRO A 86 -0.15 26.87 -3.94
N SER A 87 0.97 27.33 -3.37
CA SER A 87 2.24 27.39 -4.11
C SER A 87 2.75 25.97 -4.42
N LYS A 88 3.67 25.84 -5.40
CA LYS A 88 4.31 24.56 -5.72
C LYS A 88 4.99 23.92 -4.49
N SER A 89 5.70 24.73 -3.70
CA SER A 89 6.33 24.27 -2.46
C SER A 89 5.30 23.78 -1.44
N MET A 90 4.14 24.43 -1.35
CA MET A 90 3.04 24.01 -0.48
C MET A 90 2.45 22.66 -0.90
N LEU A 91 2.23 22.46 -2.22
CA LEU A 91 1.76 21.18 -2.75
C LEU A 91 2.71 20.03 -2.38
N VAL A 92 4.02 20.26 -2.50
CA VAL A 92 5.04 19.26 -2.16
C VAL A 92 4.96 18.89 -0.68
N VAL A 93 4.94 19.87 0.23
CA VAL A 93 4.89 19.56 1.68
C VAL A 93 3.56 18.95 2.11
N ILE A 94 2.44 19.32 1.48
CA ILE A 94 1.13 18.67 1.72
C ILE A 94 1.21 17.22 1.26
N CYS A 95 1.77 16.95 0.08
CA CYS A 95 1.97 15.60 -0.43
C CYS A 95 2.80 14.76 0.55
N PHE A 96 3.98 15.25 0.94
CA PHE A 96 4.81 14.57 1.93
C PHE A 96 4.08 14.36 3.26
N GLY A 97 3.41 15.38 3.81
CA GLY A 97 2.65 15.25 5.05
C GLY A 97 1.54 14.20 4.95
N SER A 98 0.81 14.19 3.84
CA SER A 98 -0.28 13.25 3.59
C SER A 98 0.17 11.82 3.33
N LEU A 99 1.46 11.58 3.09
CA LEU A 99 2.01 10.23 2.87
C LEU A 99 2.92 9.78 4.02
N PHE A 100 3.32 10.71 4.90
CA PHE A 100 4.29 10.47 5.95
C PHE A 100 3.93 9.29 6.87
N PRO A 101 2.69 9.13 7.36
CA PRO A 101 2.35 8.02 8.25
C PRO A 101 2.54 6.67 7.57
N ASP A 102 2.07 6.55 6.33
CA ASP A 102 2.17 5.37 5.50
C ASP A 102 3.62 5.02 5.13
N ILE A 103 4.43 6.03 4.80
CA ILE A 103 5.86 5.86 4.47
C ILE A 103 6.65 5.33 5.67
N VAL A 104 6.24 5.68 6.89
CA VAL A 104 6.94 5.25 8.11
C VAL A 104 6.42 3.89 8.59
N ASP A 105 5.11 3.73 8.71
CA ASP A 105 4.54 2.55 9.34
C ASP A 105 4.68 1.30 8.46
N LYS A 106 4.53 1.42 7.14
CA LYS A 106 4.59 0.24 6.25
C LYS A 106 5.97 -0.44 6.28
N PRO A 107 7.10 0.28 6.10
CA PRO A 107 8.43 -0.34 6.23
C PRO A 107 8.71 -0.91 7.62
N ILE A 108 8.28 -0.22 8.69
CA ILE A 108 8.49 -0.70 10.07
C ILE A 108 7.70 -1.98 10.33
N ALA A 109 6.48 -2.09 9.80
CA ALA A 109 5.69 -3.31 9.86
C ALA A 109 6.30 -4.44 9.03
N TYR A 110 6.86 -4.16 7.85
CA TYR A 110 7.62 -5.16 7.09
C TYR A 110 8.88 -5.64 7.80
N ALA A 111 9.38 -4.89 8.78
CA ALA A 111 10.47 -5.29 9.66
C ALA A 111 10.00 -5.99 10.96
N ASP A 112 8.70 -6.31 11.07
CA ASP A 112 8.05 -6.95 12.23
C ASP A 112 8.25 -6.19 13.56
N LEU A 113 8.49 -4.87 13.52
CA LEU A 113 8.71 -4.04 14.71
C LEU A 113 7.42 -3.48 15.32
N ILE A 114 6.32 -3.50 14.56
CA ILE A 114 4.99 -3.05 14.99
C ILE A 114 3.93 -4.06 14.54
N PRO A 115 2.76 -4.13 15.21
CA PRO A 115 1.75 -5.16 14.93
C PRO A 115 1.30 -5.21 13.45
N TRP A 116 1.10 -4.04 12.83
CA TRP A 116 0.77 -3.89 11.41
C TRP A 116 1.09 -2.46 10.93
N GLY A 117 1.09 -2.26 9.61
CA GLY A 117 1.54 -1.03 8.93
C GLY A 117 0.67 0.23 9.11
N ARG A 118 -0.11 0.32 10.20
CA ARG A 118 -1.02 1.41 10.52
C ARG A 118 -1.26 1.50 12.04
N VAL A 119 -0.23 1.85 12.80
CA VAL A 119 -0.33 1.91 14.27
C VAL A 119 0.54 3.02 14.84
N PHE A 120 1.80 3.12 14.41
CA PHE A 120 2.78 3.98 15.06
C PHE A 120 2.57 5.46 14.71
N MET A 121 2.93 5.89 13.50
CA MET A 121 2.72 7.26 13.04
C MET A 121 1.24 7.58 12.75
N HIS A 122 0.40 6.55 12.73
CA HIS A 122 -1.05 6.65 12.64
C HIS A 122 -1.73 7.00 13.97
N SER A 123 -1.00 7.02 15.08
CA SER A 123 -1.56 7.33 16.39
C SER A 123 -1.31 8.78 16.82
N LEU A 124 -2.26 9.35 17.56
CA LEU A 124 -2.19 10.70 18.10
C LEU A 124 -1.02 10.94 19.07
N PRO A 125 -0.65 10.00 19.96
CA PRO A 125 0.49 10.18 20.85
C PRO A 125 1.82 10.46 20.12
N PHE A 126 1.98 9.98 18.89
CA PHE A 126 3.16 10.29 18.05
C PHE A 126 2.91 11.42 17.05
N ALA A 127 1.72 11.49 16.45
CA ALA A 127 1.38 12.54 15.50
C ALA A 127 1.45 13.94 16.14
N ILE A 128 0.95 14.10 17.38
CA ILE A 128 0.92 15.40 18.07
C ILE A 128 2.34 15.95 18.31
N PRO A 129 3.29 15.19 18.89
CA PRO A 129 4.68 15.65 19.02
C PRO A 129 5.33 15.97 17.67
N VAL A 130 5.17 15.11 16.65
CA VAL A 130 5.80 15.34 15.34
C VAL A 130 5.29 16.64 14.70
N VAL A 131 3.97 16.83 14.66
CA VAL A 131 3.36 18.07 14.16
C VAL A 131 3.83 19.28 14.96
N SER A 132 3.87 19.16 16.29
CA SER A 132 4.34 20.25 17.16
C SER A 132 5.79 20.63 16.87
N LEU A 133 6.69 19.65 16.73
CA LEU A 133 8.09 19.87 16.39
C LEU A 133 8.24 20.53 15.02
N VAL A 134 7.50 20.08 14.01
CA VAL A 134 7.51 20.68 12.67
C VAL A 134 7.03 22.13 12.71
N LEU A 135 5.96 22.43 13.45
CA LEU A 135 5.44 23.79 13.60
C LEU A 135 6.43 24.69 14.34
N ILE A 136 7.01 24.21 15.45
CA ILE A 136 8.04 24.96 16.20
C ILE A 136 9.23 25.26 15.30
N TYR A 137 9.74 24.27 14.57
CA TYR A 137 10.83 24.45 13.62
C TYR A 137 10.47 25.44 12.52
N ALA A 138 9.26 25.35 11.97
CA ALA A 138 8.79 26.25 10.93
C ALA A 138 8.64 27.70 11.42
N VAL A 139 8.23 27.91 12.68
CA VAL A 139 8.24 29.25 13.31
C VAL A 139 9.67 29.77 13.45
N ARG A 140 10.59 28.95 13.98
CA ARG A 140 12.00 29.34 14.20
C ARG A 140 12.75 29.68 12.91
N THR A 141 12.34 29.08 11.79
CA THR A 141 12.95 29.31 10.47
C THR A 141 12.16 30.27 9.57
N ASN A 142 11.10 30.90 10.09
CA ASN A 142 10.19 31.78 9.33
C ASN A 142 9.56 31.10 8.09
N ARG A 143 9.28 29.80 8.19
CA ARG A 143 8.70 28.94 7.15
C ARG A 143 7.35 28.35 7.57
N LEU A 144 6.61 29.06 8.43
CA LEU A 144 5.35 28.58 9.01
C LEU A 144 4.34 28.09 7.95
N HIS A 145 4.27 28.74 6.79
CA HIS A 145 3.40 28.31 5.69
C HIS A 145 3.69 26.87 5.22
N LEU A 146 4.96 26.47 5.16
CA LEU A 146 5.35 25.10 4.78
C LEU A 146 5.10 24.11 5.91
N GLY A 147 5.44 24.49 7.15
CA GLY A 147 5.19 23.65 8.33
C GLY A 147 3.70 23.38 8.54
N ALA A 148 2.86 24.39 8.34
CA ALA A 148 1.40 24.26 8.38
C ALA A 148 0.88 23.35 7.25
N GLY A 149 1.46 23.43 6.04
CA GLY A 149 1.11 22.55 4.93
C GLY A 149 1.40 21.08 5.22
N PHE A 150 2.60 20.77 5.71
CA PHE A 150 2.95 19.42 6.15
C PHE A 150 2.02 18.93 7.27
N SER A 151 1.83 19.77 8.29
CA SER A 151 1.01 19.43 9.46
C SER A 151 -0.45 19.18 9.09
N ALA A 152 -1.02 19.98 8.18
CA ALA A 152 -2.35 19.77 7.66
C ALA A 152 -2.43 18.46 6.86
N GLY A 153 -1.43 18.15 6.03
CA GLY A 153 -1.35 16.89 5.30
C GLY A 153 -1.34 15.68 6.22
N TYR A 154 -0.49 15.69 7.24
CA TYR A 154 -0.42 14.63 8.25
C TYR A 154 -1.74 14.52 9.02
N LEU A 155 -2.24 15.61 9.59
CA LEU A 155 -3.46 15.54 10.41
C LEU A 155 -4.72 15.18 9.62
N LEU A 156 -4.80 15.51 8.33
CA LEU A 156 -5.93 15.10 7.47
C LEU A 156 -5.81 13.66 6.97
N HIS A 157 -4.60 13.10 6.93
CA HIS A 157 -4.38 11.69 6.61
C HIS A 157 -5.11 10.79 7.62
N LEU A 158 -4.94 11.06 8.92
CA LEU A 158 -5.53 10.27 10.00
C LEU A 158 -7.04 10.04 9.79
N PRO A 159 -7.91 11.05 9.85
CA PRO A 159 -9.35 10.84 9.72
C PRO A 159 -9.77 10.30 8.35
N GLY A 160 -8.97 10.49 7.29
CA GLY A 160 -9.22 9.85 6.01
C GLY A 160 -9.23 8.33 6.14
N ASP A 161 -8.21 7.80 6.82
CA ASP A 161 -8.02 6.37 6.99
C ASP A 161 -9.11 5.69 7.84
N TRP A 162 -9.69 6.41 8.81
CA TRP A 162 -10.78 5.90 9.64
C TRP A 162 -12.14 6.53 9.36
N HIS A 163 -12.32 7.19 8.21
CA HIS A 163 -13.54 7.98 7.96
C HIS A 163 -14.82 7.15 8.19
N GLN A 164 -14.85 5.88 7.78
CA GLN A 164 -16.04 5.03 7.97
C GLN A 164 -16.36 4.73 9.43
N ARG A 165 -15.35 4.65 10.32
CA ARG A 165 -15.54 4.41 11.76
C ARG A 165 -15.90 5.71 12.47
N LEU A 166 -15.20 6.79 12.12
CA LEU A 166 -15.47 8.13 12.66
C LEU A 166 -16.88 8.61 12.31
N LEU A 167 -17.38 8.32 11.10
CA LEU A 167 -18.76 8.62 10.70
C LEU A 167 -19.82 7.84 11.51
N ARG A 168 -19.44 6.71 12.11
CA ARG A 168 -20.29 5.93 13.04
C ARG A 168 -20.12 6.37 14.50
N GLY A 169 -19.28 7.37 14.77
CA GLY A 169 -18.96 7.83 16.13
C GLY A 169 -17.99 6.92 16.88
N GLU A 170 -17.31 6.00 16.18
CA GLU A 170 -16.35 5.09 16.79
C GLU A 170 -14.94 5.66 16.70
N ILE A 171 -14.25 5.72 17.85
CA ILE A 171 -12.83 6.08 17.91
C ILE A 171 -12.01 4.79 17.74
N PRO A 172 -11.18 4.68 16.70
CA PRO A 172 -10.30 3.53 16.49
C PRO A 172 -9.25 3.42 17.62
N PRO A 173 -9.05 2.24 18.24
CA PRO A 173 -8.09 2.07 19.34
C PRO A 173 -6.63 2.30 18.91
N ASP A 174 -6.31 1.99 17.65
CA ASP A 174 -5.05 2.25 16.97
C ASP A 174 -4.70 3.74 16.90
N LEU A 175 -5.70 4.64 16.86
CA LEU A 175 -5.49 6.08 16.93
C LEU A 175 -4.90 6.53 18.29
N LEU A 176 -5.06 5.72 19.33
CA LEU A 176 -4.60 6.00 20.69
C LEU A 176 -3.43 5.09 21.11
N TRP A 177 -2.86 4.31 20.20
CA TRP A 177 -1.68 3.50 20.50
C TRP A 177 -0.49 4.38 20.95
N PRO A 178 0.33 3.97 21.93
CA PRO A 178 0.33 2.71 22.67
C PRO A 178 -0.48 2.77 23.97
N ILE A 179 -1.25 3.84 24.19
CA ILE A 179 -2.04 4.03 25.41
C ILE A 179 -3.16 3.00 25.50
N VAL A 180 -3.78 2.70 24.34
CA VAL A 180 -4.79 1.64 24.21
C VAL A 180 -4.18 0.48 23.43
N SER A 181 -4.33 -0.73 23.97
CA SER A 181 -3.95 -1.96 23.28
C SER A 181 -4.85 -2.19 22.08
N VAL A 182 -4.26 -2.43 20.91
CA VAL A 182 -5.01 -2.86 19.73
C VAL A 182 -5.18 -4.37 19.81
N PRO A 183 -6.43 -4.90 19.74
CA PRO A 183 -6.64 -6.34 19.75
C PRO A 183 -5.98 -6.99 18.53
N ALA A 184 -5.39 -8.16 18.76
CA ALA A 184 -4.78 -9.02 17.74
C ALA A 184 -5.83 -9.67 16.83
#